data_AF-A0A421JB73-F1
#
_entry.id   AF-A0A421JB73-F1
#
_cell.length_a   1.000
_cell.length_b   1.000
_cell.length_c   1.000
_cell.angle_alpha   90.00
_cell.angle_beta   90.00
_cell.angle_gamma   90.00
#
_symmetry.space_group_name_H-M   'P 1'
#
loop_
_entity.id
_entity.type
_entity.pdbx_description
1 polymer ?
#
loop_
_entity_poly.entity_id
_entity_poly.type
_entity_poly.pdbx_seq_one_letter_code
_entity_poly.pdbx_strand_id
1 'polypeptide(L)'
;MDSPLGDTIGARLNAYLTSAEDFKKQRKRINRKLLRLRHELKIVTKDTKKFKDKTSQISSEAYEKDARHGLLLLLTAERDLMYSSEIKSTMEISNENLSSYRQLMISKIKKALIHCKRLLAVISNEHRKSVVLETFVYSALVQGLYSLSKKKWDASIHAYSVARCGLDYFLLHGDQTTLERAAIEEIMDSTVDPSLTFAISQMGHNVSDMKSAARKHCHDDVVSFLIPAVKLLQDLDSSCVSDITSEVNLIKSISWRGHEATLYNDELSLKIMDLTQDDSWKDFSSADSYDAFITGWSSALDLHKADTEKAHDEDDMEEAQNRAIVLTYINYNLLFTTIKRDLLLIKELGDRKYGYLETYKDTHRLFSNVLRVTGEIKDLPGVYNDEDLYKSLERLEQFFEAKKTVTLGDAFNYSGKSPEALAIYSHVQKSLDPSGSYPISEFPYEVTSNSDYDEFVKVVNRRVTQAQVLAQFNQTKTHKYGADNIYEYSDHTNAVDLKRDVTIAPVLSKPVLFDIAFNYIGYESTSDKSAPTGINDEESKKRGLFGFFGGR
;
A
#
# COMPACT_ATOMS: atom_id res chain seq x y z
N MET A 1 -35.37 2.39 5.27
CA MET A 1 -34.40 1.60 6.05
C MET A 1 -33.12 1.80 5.32
N ASP A 2 -32.19 2.48 5.99
CA ASP A 2 -31.14 3.20 5.28
C ASP A 2 -29.79 2.54 5.53
N SER A 3 -29.51 2.09 6.76
CA SER A 3 -28.41 1.15 7.06
C SER A 3 -28.84 0.14 8.13
N PRO A 4 -29.23 -1.09 7.77
CA PRO A 4 -29.57 -2.12 8.75
C PRO A 4 -28.42 -2.52 9.70
N LEU A 5 -27.15 -2.50 9.26
CA LEU A 5 -26.01 -2.75 10.18
C LEU A 5 -25.81 -1.57 11.14
N GLY A 6 -25.93 -0.33 10.65
CA GLY A 6 -25.85 0.88 11.47
C GLY A 6 -26.98 0.98 12.50
N ASP A 7 -28.24 0.74 12.08
CA ASP A 7 -29.42 0.77 12.95
C ASP A 7 -29.42 -0.33 14.03
N THR A 8 -28.62 -1.39 13.85
CA THR A 8 -28.52 -2.52 14.78
C THR A 8 -27.19 -2.48 15.53
N ILE A 9 -26.14 -3.05 14.96
CA ILE A 9 -24.88 -3.27 15.66
C ILE A 9 -24.13 -1.95 15.87
N GLY A 10 -24.11 -1.05 14.88
CA GLY A 10 -23.55 0.29 15.06
C GLY A 10 -24.22 1.04 16.23
N ALA A 11 -25.54 0.92 16.36
CA ALA A 11 -26.28 1.49 17.49
C ALA A 11 -26.00 0.80 18.84
N ARG A 12 -25.54 -0.45 18.87
CA ARG A 12 -25.09 -1.13 20.11
C ARG A 12 -23.75 -0.62 20.57
N LEU A 13 -22.79 -0.48 19.65
CA LEU A 13 -21.44 -0.03 19.94
C LEU A 13 -21.46 1.40 20.48
N ASN A 14 -22.25 2.28 19.85
CA ASN A 14 -22.50 3.64 20.35
C ASN A 14 -23.16 3.68 21.74
N ALA A 15 -23.81 2.60 22.18
CA ALA A 15 -24.45 2.52 23.48
C ALA A 15 -23.56 1.92 24.58
N TYR A 16 -22.34 1.46 24.26
CA TYR A 16 -21.34 0.91 25.18
C TYR A 16 -21.94 -0.09 26.19
N LEU A 17 -22.58 -1.14 25.67
CA LEU A 17 -23.33 -2.11 26.47
C LEU A 17 -22.39 -3.14 27.11
N THR A 18 -22.12 -3.02 28.41
CA THR A 18 -21.22 -3.94 29.13
C THR A 18 -21.94 -4.83 30.14
N SER A 19 -23.05 -4.37 30.73
CA SER A 19 -23.76 -5.10 31.79
C SER A 19 -25.15 -5.61 31.36
N ALA A 20 -25.67 -6.61 32.08
CA ALA A 20 -27.04 -7.09 31.92
C ALA A 20 -28.09 -5.97 32.04
N GLU A 21 -27.86 -4.99 32.92
CA GLU A 21 -28.74 -3.83 33.06
C GLU A 21 -28.74 -2.93 31.83
N ASP A 22 -27.58 -2.77 31.20
CA ASP A 22 -27.46 -1.92 30.01
C ASP A 22 -28.13 -2.57 28.80
N PHE A 23 -27.96 -3.89 28.61
CA PHE A 23 -28.74 -4.63 27.62
C PHE A 23 -30.25 -4.52 27.87
N LYS A 24 -30.68 -4.58 29.13
CA LYS A 24 -32.10 -4.38 29.50
C LYS A 24 -32.60 -2.97 29.20
N LYS A 25 -31.80 -1.93 29.49
CA LYS A 25 -32.13 -0.53 29.17
C LYS A 25 -32.23 -0.34 27.65
N GLN A 26 -31.28 -0.88 26.88
CA GLN A 26 -31.31 -0.80 25.42
C GLN A 26 -32.50 -1.54 24.82
N ARG A 27 -32.79 -2.76 25.30
CA ARG A 27 -33.99 -3.51 24.92
C ARG A 27 -35.28 -2.71 25.19
N LYS A 28 -35.36 -1.99 26.31
CA LYS A 28 -36.50 -1.08 26.60
C LYS A 28 -36.55 0.09 25.62
N ARG A 29 -35.41 0.70 25.24
CA ARG A 29 -35.36 1.76 24.23
C ARG A 29 -35.84 1.28 22.86
N ILE A 30 -35.36 0.13 22.40
CA ILE A 30 -35.82 -0.50 21.14
C ILE A 30 -37.32 -0.79 21.20
N ASN A 31 -37.84 -1.30 22.32
CA ASN A 31 -39.28 -1.51 22.50
C ASN A 31 -40.10 -0.22 22.36
N ARG A 32 -39.60 0.92 22.88
CA ARG A 32 -40.26 2.23 22.70
C ARG A 32 -40.20 2.69 21.24
N LYS A 33 -39.09 2.47 20.52
CA LYS A 33 -38.95 2.77 19.07
C LYS A 33 -39.92 1.90 18.25
N LEU A 34 -40.00 0.60 18.55
CA LEU A 34 -40.97 -0.32 17.95
C LEU A 34 -42.41 0.09 18.19
N LEU A 35 -42.76 0.55 19.40
CA LEU A 35 -44.11 1.04 19.69
C LEU A 35 -44.46 2.25 18.82
N ARG A 36 -43.55 3.24 18.74
CA ARG A 36 -43.73 4.42 17.88
C ARG A 36 -43.91 4.04 16.41
N LEU A 37 -43.04 3.17 15.87
CA LEU A 37 -43.15 2.67 14.50
C LEU A 37 -44.50 1.96 14.26
N ARG A 38 -44.99 1.17 15.21
CA ARG A 38 -46.31 0.53 15.07
C ARG A 38 -47.45 1.55 15.02
N HIS A 39 -47.35 2.65 15.75
CA HIS A 39 -48.33 3.74 15.69
C HIS A 39 -48.27 4.48 14.35
N GLU A 40 -47.07 4.83 13.87
CA GLU A 40 -46.86 5.50 12.57
C GLU A 40 -47.38 4.66 11.41
N LEU A 41 -47.08 3.35 11.42
CA LEU A 41 -47.54 2.39 10.41
C LEU A 41 -48.99 1.93 10.60
N LYS A 42 -49.69 2.42 11.64
CA LYS A 42 -51.09 2.06 11.97
C LYS A 42 -51.35 0.55 12.16
N ILE A 43 -50.30 -0.20 12.52
CA ILE A 43 -50.35 -1.65 12.79
C ILE A 43 -50.56 -1.99 14.26
N VAL A 44 -50.91 -1.01 15.10
CA VAL A 44 -51.25 -1.26 16.51
C VAL A 44 -52.50 -2.13 16.62
N THR A 45 -52.44 -3.11 17.51
CA THR A 45 -53.53 -3.99 17.90
C THR A 45 -54.10 -3.52 19.23
N LYS A 46 -55.27 -2.87 19.22
CA LYS A 46 -55.93 -2.38 20.44
C LYS A 46 -56.68 -3.48 21.19
N ASP A 47 -57.11 -4.53 20.49
CA ASP A 47 -57.84 -5.65 21.07
C ASP A 47 -56.87 -6.67 21.69
N THR A 48 -56.83 -6.69 23.02
CA THR A 48 -56.01 -7.64 23.80
C THR A 48 -56.69 -9.00 23.99
N LYS A 49 -58.01 -9.11 23.79
CA LYS A 49 -58.76 -10.37 23.95
C LYS A 49 -58.69 -11.26 22.69
N LYS A 50 -58.63 -10.66 21.50
CA LYS A 50 -58.42 -11.36 20.21
C LYS A 50 -57.20 -10.80 19.48
N PHE A 51 -56.03 -10.93 20.11
CA PHE A 51 -54.78 -10.45 19.54
C PHE A 51 -54.49 -11.15 18.20
N LYS A 52 -54.47 -10.38 17.12
CA LYS A 52 -53.97 -10.81 15.81
C LYS A 52 -52.67 -10.08 15.54
N ASP A 53 -51.59 -10.81 15.33
CA ASP A 53 -50.30 -10.21 15.03
C ASP A 53 -50.31 -9.59 13.63
N LYS A 54 -50.65 -8.31 13.51
CA LYS A 54 -50.60 -7.56 12.25
C LYS A 54 -49.19 -7.50 11.67
N THR A 55 -48.15 -7.65 12.50
CA THR A 55 -46.79 -7.66 11.99
C THR A 55 -46.55 -8.88 11.12
N SER A 56 -47.26 -10.01 11.34
CA SER A 56 -47.19 -11.24 10.53
C SER A 56 -47.68 -11.11 9.08
N GLN A 57 -48.41 -10.02 8.77
CA GLN A 57 -49.02 -9.78 7.45
C GLN A 57 -48.23 -8.81 6.55
N ILE A 58 -47.10 -8.30 7.02
CA ILE A 58 -46.20 -7.46 6.21
C ILE A 58 -45.74 -8.27 4.98
N SER A 59 -46.07 -7.78 3.79
CA SER A 59 -45.69 -8.30 2.47
C SER A 59 -44.60 -7.44 1.82
N SER A 60 -44.01 -7.91 0.72
CA SER A 60 -43.06 -7.14 -0.11
C SER A 60 -43.67 -5.83 -0.61
N GLU A 61 -44.92 -5.85 -1.05
CA GLU A 61 -45.64 -4.63 -1.50
C GLU A 61 -45.77 -3.57 -0.39
N ALA A 62 -45.93 -3.99 0.87
CA ALA A 62 -46.02 -3.07 2.00
C ALA A 62 -44.67 -2.40 2.29
N TYR A 63 -43.58 -3.13 2.06
CA TYR A 63 -42.22 -2.62 2.19
C TYR A 63 -41.87 -1.62 1.07
N GLU A 64 -42.23 -1.92 -0.18
CA GLU A 64 -42.01 -1.02 -1.32
C GLU A 64 -42.72 0.33 -1.13
N LYS A 65 -43.91 0.31 -0.51
CA LYS A 65 -44.65 1.53 -0.17
C LYS A 65 -44.02 2.33 0.97
N ASP A 66 -43.53 1.63 2.00
CA ASP A 66 -42.87 2.27 3.14
C ASP A 66 -41.81 1.33 3.76
N ALA A 67 -40.54 1.71 3.57
CA ALA A 67 -39.39 0.98 4.06
C ALA A 67 -39.32 0.87 5.60
N ARG A 68 -40.13 1.64 6.36
CA ARG A 68 -40.26 1.50 7.81
C ARG A 68 -40.84 0.13 8.23
N HIS A 69 -41.57 -0.56 7.34
CA HIS A 69 -42.02 -1.93 7.59
C HIS A 69 -40.84 -2.90 7.74
N GLY A 70 -39.77 -2.71 6.94
CA GLY A 70 -38.53 -3.48 7.06
C GLY A 70 -37.79 -3.14 8.34
N LEU A 71 -37.66 -1.84 8.66
CA LEU A 71 -37.05 -1.38 9.91
C LEU A 71 -37.75 -1.95 11.15
N LEU A 72 -39.08 -2.06 11.12
CA LEU A 72 -39.84 -2.69 12.19
C LEU A 72 -39.42 -4.14 12.39
N LEU A 73 -39.32 -4.93 11.32
CA LEU A 73 -38.91 -6.34 11.40
C LEU A 73 -37.47 -6.48 11.89
N LEU A 74 -36.56 -5.64 11.39
CA LEU A 74 -35.17 -5.59 11.84
C LEU A 74 -35.09 -5.30 13.35
N LEU A 75 -35.76 -4.25 13.83
CA LEU A 75 -35.76 -3.89 15.25
C LEU A 75 -36.45 -4.92 16.13
N THR A 76 -37.39 -5.71 15.60
CA THR A 76 -37.96 -6.85 16.35
C THR A 76 -36.96 -7.99 16.52
N ALA A 77 -36.16 -8.30 15.49
CA ALA A 77 -35.07 -9.25 15.60
C ALA A 77 -34.02 -8.77 16.62
N GLU A 78 -33.66 -7.49 16.50
CA GLU A 78 -32.68 -6.81 17.35
C GLU A 78 -33.07 -6.82 18.83
N ARG A 79 -34.34 -6.53 19.14
CA ARG A 79 -34.87 -6.62 20.50
C ARG A 79 -34.70 -8.02 21.09
N ASP A 80 -35.00 -9.06 20.31
CA ASP A 80 -34.92 -10.44 20.77
C ASP A 80 -33.46 -10.88 20.95
N LEU A 81 -32.56 -10.41 20.09
CA LEU A 81 -31.12 -10.59 20.23
C LEU A 81 -30.58 -9.87 21.47
N MET A 82 -30.98 -8.63 21.74
CA MET A 82 -30.66 -7.92 22.98
C MET A 82 -31.17 -8.63 24.24
N TYR A 83 -32.31 -9.31 24.15
CA TYR A 83 -32.77 -10.14 25.26
C TYR A 83 -31.88 -11.37 25.45
N SER A 84 -31.40 -12.00 24.38
CA SER A 84 -30.43 -13.09 24.51
C SER A 84 -29.11 -12.63 25.13
N SER A 85 -28.61 -11.43 24.78
CA SER A 85 -27.41 -10.84 25.39
C SER A 85 -27.61 -10.49 26.87
N GLU A 86 -28.77 -9.94 27.25
CA GLU A 86 -29.16 -9.72 28.65
C GLU A 86 -29.10 -11.04 29.43
N ILE A 87 -29.71 -12.11 28.89
CA ILE A 87 -29.69 -13.43 29.54
C ILE A 87 -28.26 -13.98 29.63
N LYS A 88 -27.46 -13.84 28.57
CA LYS A 88 -26.05 -14.26 28.55
C LYS A 88 -25.26 -13.59 29.67
N SER A 89 -25.32 -12.27 29.79
CA SER A 89 -24.64 -11.52 30.84
C SER A 89 -25.14 -11.89 32.25
N THR A 90 -26.44 -12.17 32.41
CA THR A 90 -26.94 -12.67 33.72
C THR A 90 -26.40 -14.05 34.09
N MET A 91 -26.25 -14.95 33.11
CA MET A 91 -25.70 -16.30 33.34
C MET A 91 -24.20 -16.27 33.69
N GLU A 92 -23.47 -15.24 33.26
CA GLU A 92 -22.06 -15.05 33.63
C GLU A 92 -21.92 -14.58 35.09
N ILE A 93 -22.96 -13.96 35.66
CA ILE A 93 -22.97 -13.46 37.05
C ILE A 93 -23.56 -14.50 38.01
N SER A 94 -24.59 -15.27 37.59
CA SER A 94 -25.26 -16.24 38.44
C SER A 94 -25.31 -17.65 37.85
N ASN A 95 -25.00 -18.64 38.69
CA ASN A 95 -25.00 -20.06 38.31
C ASN A 95 -26.37 -20.76 38.51
N GLU A 96 -27.40 -20.02 38.89
CA GLU A 96 -28.73 -20.58 39.15
C GLU A 96 -29.47 -20.90 37.84
N ASN A 97 -30.08 -22.09 37.76
CA ASN A 97 -30.96 -22.48 36.65
C ASN A 97 -30.33 -22.34 35.24
N LEU A 98 -29.01 -22.56 35.12
CA LEU A 98 -28.24 -22.32 33.91
C LEU A 98 -28.81 -23.01 32.65
N SER A 99 -29.34 -24.23 32.79
CA SER A 99 -29.97 -24.98 31.69
C SER A 99 -31.22 -24.29 31.14
N SER A 100 -32.12 -23.81 32.01
CA SER A 100 -33.36 -23.16 31.57
C SER A 100 -33.09 -21.78 30.98
N TYR A 101 -32.16 -21.01 31.56
CA TYR A 101 -31.71 -19.74 31.00
C TYR A 101 -31.00 -19.92 29.66
N ARG A 102 -30.17 -20.96 29.50
CA ARG A 102 -29.56 -21.30 28.21
C ARG A 102 -30.61 -21.64 27.15
N GLN A 103 -31.63 -22.43 27.51
CA GLN A 103 -32.72 -22.75 26.59
C GLN A 103 -33.54 -21.49 26.23
N LEU A 104 -33.77 -20.60 27.20
CA LEU A 104 -34.44 -19.32 26.97
C LEU A 104 -33.62 -18.43 26.03
N MET A 105 -32.31 -18.28 26.26
CA MET A 105 -31.39 -17.54 25.40
C MET A 105 -31.46 -18.06 23.96
N ILE A 106 -31.28 -19.37 23.75
CA ILE A 106 -31.36 -20.01 22.44
C ILE A 106 -32.74 -19.80 21.78
N SER A 107 -33.82 -19.83 22.57
CA SER A 107 -35.18 -19.56 22.09
C SER A 107 -35.33 -18.11 21.60
N LYS A 108 -34.71 -17.13 22.28
CA LYS A 108 -34.70 -15.73 21.82
C LYS A 108 -33.90 -15.53 20.54
N ILE A 109 -32.72 -16.14 20.43
CA ILE A 109 -31.93 -16.09 19.18
C ILE A 109 -32.73 -16.73 18.03
N LYS A 110 -33.39 -17.87 18.26
CA LYS A 110 -34.26 -18.51 17.26
C LYS A 110 -35.38 -17.58 16.79
N LYS A 111 -36.00 -16.82 17.71
CA LYS A 111 -37.03 -15.83 17.35
C LYS A 111 -36.45 -14.69 16.52
N ALA A 112 -35.29 -14.16 16.88
CA ALA A 112 -34.59 -13.16 16.09
C ALA A 112 -34.35 -13.65 14.65
N LEU A 113 -33.85 -14.87 14.50
CA LEU A 113 -33.61 -15.52 13.21
C LEU A 113 -34.88 -15.68 12.37
N ILE A 114 -36.03 -16.03 12.98
CA ILE A 114 -37.32 -16.08 12.29
C ILE A 114 -37.69 -14.69 11.74
N HIS A 115 -37.47 -13.64 12.51
CA HIS A 115 -37.69 -12.26 12.07
C HIS A 115 -36.73 -11.85 10.94
N CYS A 116 -35.45 -12.24 11.01
CA CYS A 116 -34.47 -12.02 9.94
C CYS A 116 -34.87 -12.71 8.63
N LYS A 117 -35.22 -14.00 8.67
CA LYS A 117 -35.69 -14.75 7.48
C LYS A 117 -36.92 -14.12 6.85
N ARG A 118 -37.81 -13.60 7.68
CA ARG A 118 -39.00 -12.91 7.21
C ARG A 118 -38.69 -11.56 6.59
N LEU A 119 -37.74 -10.82 7.17
CA LEU A 119 -37.23 -9.59 6.58
C LEU A 119 -36.62 -9.87 5.20
N LEU A 120 -35.77 -10.89 5.08
CA LEU A 120 -35.17 -11.32 3.79
C LEU A 120 -36.24 -11.64 2.73
N ALA A 121 -37.33 -12.30 3.11
CA ALA A 121 -38.44 -12.57 2.19
C ALA A 121 -39.15 -11.28 1.71
N VAL A 122 -39.30 -10.29 2.61
CA VAL A 122 -39.97 -9.02 2.33
C VAL A 122 -39.11 -8.07 1.47
N ILE A 123 -37.79 -8.08 1.62
CA ILE A 123 -36.87 -7.19 0.88
C ILE A 123 -36.42 -7.75 -0.47
N SER A 124 -36.97 -8.88 -0.91
CA SER A 124 -36.56 -9.57 -2.15
C SER A 124 -36.59 -8.68 -3.40
N ASN A 125 -37.45 -7.65 -3.44
CA ASN A 125 -37.59 -6.71 -4.54
C ASN A 125 -36.85 -5.37 -4.32
N GLU A 126 -36.06 -5.21 -3.25
CA GLU A 126 -35.36 -3.95 -2.97
C GLU A 126 -34.28 -3.68 -4.03
N HIS A 127 -34.30 -2.48 -4.62
CA HIS A 127 -33.38 -2.07 -5.67
C HIS A 127 -31.97 -1.79 -5.12
N ARG A 128 -31.87 -1.35 -3.86
CA ARG A 128 -30.59 -1.02 -3.22
C ARG A 128 -29.87 -2.28 -2.74
N LYS A 129 -28.98 -2.81 -3.58
CA LYS A 129 -28.15 -4.00 -3.28
C LYS A 129 -27.39 -3.91 -1.95
N SER A 130 -26.89 -2.72 -1.58
CA SER A 130 -26.20 -2.50 -0.29
C SER A 130 -27.08 -2.84 0.92
N VAL A 131 -28.32 -2.35 0.96
CA VAL A 131 -29.27 -2.61 2.06
C VAL A 131 -29.63 -4.10 2.14
N VAL A 132 -29.78 -4.74 0.98
CA VAL A 132 -30.03 -6.19 0.89
C VAL A 132 -28.85 -6.96 1.46
N LEU A 133 -27.62 -6.63 1.04
CA LEU A 133 -26.39 -7.26 1.51
C LEU A 133 -26.20 -7.05 3.02
N GLU A 134 -26.34 -5.83 3.53
CA GLU A 134 -26.23 -5.55 4.97
C GLU A 134 -27.26 -6.37 5.78
N THR A 135 -28.47 -6.55 5.24
CA THR A 135 -29.50 -7.39 5.89
C THR A 135 -29.12 -8.87 5.89
N PHE A 136 -28.49 -9.36 4.80
CA PHE A 136 -27.93 -10.70 4.76
C PHE A 136 -26.80 -10.87 5.77
N VAL A 137 -25.86 -9.93 5.86
CA VAL A 137 -24.76 -9.96 6.83
C VAL A 137 -25.30 -9.99 8.26
N TYR A 138 -26.25 -9.13 8.60
CA TYR A 138 -26.90 -9.17 9.91
C TYR A 138 -27.58 -10.52 10.18
N SER A 139 -28.29 -11.06 9.18
CA SER A 139 -28.95 -12.37 9.28
C SER A 139 -27.94 -13.51 9.45
N ALA A 140 -26.80 -13.44 8.77
CA ALA A 140 -25.69 -14.38 8.86
C ALA A 140 -25.05 -14.35 10.26
N LEU A 141 -24.83 -13.17 10.84
CA LEU A 141 -24.36 -13.03 12.23
C LEU A 141 -25.34 -13.67 13.24
N VAL A 142 -26.64 -13.44 13.10
CA VAL A 142 -27.66 -14.06 13.97
C VAL A 142 -27.69 -15.59 13.80
N GLN A 143 -27.56 -16.07 12.57
CA GLN A 143 -27.52 -17.50 12.25
C GLN A 143 -26.26 -18.18 12.77
N GLY A 144 -25.10 -17.53 12.66
CA GLY A 144 -23.82 -17.98 13.22
C GLY A 144 -23.95 -18.14 14.73
N LEU A 145 -24.40 -17.09 15.42
CA LEU A 145 -24.59 -17.13 16.88
C LEU A 145 -25.57 -18.23 17.31
N TYR A 146 -26.65 -18.44 16.56
CA TYR A 146 -27.61 -19.51 16.82
C TYR A 146 -26.98 -20.91 16.69
N SER A 147 -26.23 -21.12 15.61
CA SER A 147 -25.62 -22.41 15.28
C SER A 147 -24.49 -22.74 16.27
N LEU A 148 -23.67 -21.74 16.60
CA LEU A 148 -22.64 -21.80 17.64
C LEU A 148 -23.24 -22.19 19.00
N SER A 149 -24.32 -21.51 19.42
CA SER A 149 -25.02 -21.79 20.69
C SER A 149 -25.62 -23.21 20.73
N LYS A 150 -25.90 -23.79 19.56
CA LYS A 150 -26.42 -25.15 19.37
C LYS A 150 -25.34 -26.20 19.13
N LYS A 151 -24.05 -25.83 19.10
CA LYS A 151 -22.93 -26.70 18.74
C LYS A 151 -23.07 -27.34 17.34
N LYS A 152 -23.68 -26.61 16.41
CA LYS A 152 -23.72 -26.98 14.99
C LYS A 152 -22.59 -26.25 14.28
N TRP A 153 -21.41 -26.86 14.26
CA TRP A 153 -20.18 -26.19 13.82
C TRP A 153 -20.21 -25.86 12.33
N ASP A 154 -20.56 -26.80 11.44
CA ASP A 154 -20.60 -26.56 9.97
C ASP A 154 -21.49 -25.37 9.60
N ALA A 155 -22.71 -25.35 10.14
CA ALA A 155 -23.66 -24.26 9.89
C ALA A 155 -23.22 -22.92 10.52
N SER A 156 -22.40 -22.97 11.58
CA SER A 156 -21.81 -21.80 12.20
C SER A 156 -20.67 -21.24 11.35
N ILE A 157 -19.77 -22.11 10.88
CA ILE A 157 -18.64 -21.77 10.02
C ILE A 157 -19.18 -21.10 8.74
N HIS A 158 -20.10 -21.75 8.03
CA HIS A 158 -20.71 -21.19 6.83
C HIS A 158 -21.45 -19.85 7.06
N ALA A 159 -22.11 -19.68 8.21
CA ALA A 159 -22.82 -18.43 8.49
C ALA A 159 -21.85 -17.28 8.84
N TYR A 160 -20.81 -17.56 9.64
CA TYR A 160 -19.80 -16.55 9.97
C TYR A 160 -18.87 -16.23 8.81
N SER A 161 -18.57 -17.19 7.92
CA SER A 161 -17.80 -16.96 6.71
C SER A 161 -18.51 -16.01 5.75
N VAL A 162 -19.81 -16.23 5.49
CA VAL A 162 -20.65 -15.32 4.70
C VAL A 162 -20.73 -13.93 5.35
N ALA A 163 -20.85 -13.87 6.68
CA ALA A 163 -20.84 -12.60 7.40
C ALA A 163 -19.49 -11.87 7.23
N ARG A 164 -18.36 -12.57 7.36
CA ARG A 164 -17.01 -12.01 7.22
C ARG A 164 -16.77 -11.46 5.81
N CYS A 165 -17.05 -12.23 4.76
CA CYS A 165 -16.92 -11.77 3.37
C CYS A 165 -17.78 -10.53 3.10
N GLY A 166 -18.97 -10.45 3.68
CA GLY A 166 -19.82 -9.28 3.56
C GLY A 166 -19.30 -8.05 4.32
N LEU A 167 -18.71 -8.24 5.49
CA LEU A 167 -18.07 -7.16 6.25
C LEU A 167 -16.80 -6.65 5.55
N ASP A 168 -15.98 -7.55 4.98
CA ASP A 168 -14.82 -7.20 4.16
C ASP A 168 -15.22 -6.34 2.95
N TYR A 169 -16.30 -6.71 2.25
CA TYR A 169 -16.85 -5.90 1.17
C TYR A 169 -17.18 -4.47 1.61
N PHE A 170 -17.81 -4.31 2.78
CA PHE A 170 -18.15 -2.99 3.32
C PHE A 170 -16.92 -2.19 3.77
N LEU A 171 -15.85 -2.83 4.25
CA LEU A 171 -14.59 -2.16 4.57
C LEU A 171 -13.85 -1.65 3.33
N LEU A 172 -13.98 -2.35 2.20
CA LEU A 172 -13.33 -2.00 0.93
C LEU A 172 -14.12 -0.96 0.13
N HIS A 173 -15.45 -1.08 0.08
CA HIS A 173 -16.31 -0.31 -0.83
C HIS A 173 -17.27 0.65 -0.13
N GLY A 174 -17.32 0.66 1.21
CA GLY A 174 -18.23 1.52 1.95
C GLY A 174 -17.76 2.96 2.01
N ASP A 175 -18.62 3.91 1.61
CA ASP A 175 -18.53 5.35 1.97
C ASP A 175 -18.87 5.55 3.46
N GLN A 176 -18.23 4.78 4.33
CA GLN A 176 -18.57 4.72 5.74
C GLN A 176 -17.90 5.85 6.50
N THR A 177 -18.63 6.42 7.44
CA THR A 177 -18.02 7.30 8.43
C THR A 177 -16.94 6.53 9.20
N THR A 178 -15.91 7.21 9.70
CA THR A 178 -14.84 6.58 10.50
C THR A 178 -15.37 5.71 11.64
N LEU A 179 -16.51 6.10 12.20
CA LEU A 179 -17.21 5.38 13.27
C LEU A 179 -17.85 4.05 12.79
N GLU A 180 -18.43 4.03 11.60
CA GLU A 180 -19.03 2.81 11.02
C GLU A 180 -17.97 1.80 10.61
N ARG A 181 -16.85 2.29 10.08
CA ARG A 181 -15.68 1.45 9.77
C ARG A 181 -15.13 0.80 11.04
N ALA A 182 -14.88 1.60 12.08
CA ALA A 182 -14.42 1.09 13.38
C ALA A 182 -15.40 0.09 13.99
N ALA A 183 -16.70 0.32 13.84
CA ALA A 183 -17.73 -0.61 14.28
C ALA A 183 -17.65 -1.96 13.56
N ILE A 184 -17.38 -1.97 12.24
CA ILE A 184 -17.23 -3.22 11.49
C ILE A 184 -15.95 -3.97 11.88
N GLU A 185 -14.83 -3.26 12.00
CA GLU A 185 -13.56 -3.83 12.47
C GLU A 185 -13.74 -4.44 13.87
N GLU A 186 -14.38 -3.74 14.81
CA GLU A 186 -14.68 -4.26 16.15
C GLU A 186 -15.57 -5.52 16.10
N ILE A 187 -16.58 -5.56 15.22
CA ILE A 187 -17.44 -6.75 15.07
C ILE A 187 -16.63 -7.94 14.55
N MET A 188 -15.75 -7.72 13.58
CA MET A 188 -14.89 -8.75 13.02
C MET A 188 -13.98 -9.33 14.11
N ASP A 189 -13.24 -8.46 14.79
CA ASP A 189 -12.22 -8.86 15.77
C ASP A 189 -12.84 -9.44 17.07
N SER A 190 -13.97 -8.89 17.54
CA SER A 190 -14.56 -9.32 18.82
C SER A 190 -15.59 -10.43 18.71
N THR A 191 -16.23 -10.61 17.54
CA THR A 191 -17.33 -11.56 17.39
C THR A 191 -17.15 -12.57 16.27
N VAL A 192 -16.80 -12.15 15.06
CA VAL A 192 -16.78 -13.05 13.91
C VAL A 192 -15.57 -13.96 13.97
N ASP A 193 -14.38 -13.38 14.12
CA ASP A 193 -13.11 -14.12 14.05
C ASP A 193 -12.95 -15.08 15.21
N PRO A 194 -13.18 -14.67 16.48
CA PRO A 194 -13.12 -15.60 17.59
C PRO A 194 -14.14 -16.73 17.46
N SER A 195 -15.35 -16.44 16.96
CA SER A 195 -16.38 -17.47 16.77
C SER A 195 -16.06 -18.43 15.64
N LEU A 196 -15.43 -17.94 14.57
CA LEU A 196 -15.01 -18.74 13.42
C LEU A 196 -13.80 -19.60 13.77
N THR A 197 -12.75 -19.04 14.39
CA THR A 197 -11.61 -19.82 14.93
C THR A 197 -12.08 -20.90 15.89
N PHE A 198 -12.98 -20.54 16.81
CA PHE A 198 -13.52 -21.51 17.75
C PHE A 198 -14.31 -22.61 17.04
N ALA A 199 -15.19 -22.28 16.09
CA ALA A 199 -15.97 -23.29 15.38
C ALA A 199 -15.11 -24.23 14.53
N ILE A 200 -14.06 -23.71 13.87
CA ILE A 200 -13.14 -24.49 13.04
C ILE A 200 -12.26 -25.40 13.92
N SER A 201 -11.74 -24.90 15.03
CA SER A 201 -10.95 -25.71 15.97
C SER A 201 -11.76 -26.84 16.60
N GLN A 202 -13.06 -26.66 16.86
CA GLN A 202 -13.94 -27.75 17.32
C GLN A 202 -14.13 -28.87 16.28
N MET A 203 -13.86 -28.59 15.00
CA MET A 203 -13.86 -29.58 13.92
C MET A 203 -12.50 -30.28 13.75
N GLY A 204 -11.48 -29.90 14.53
CA GLY A 204 -10.13 -30.46 14.45
C GLY A 204 -9.28 -29.91 13.30
N HIS A 205 -9.67 -28.75 12.75
CA HIS A 205 -8.89 -28.04 11.75
C HIS A 205 -8.22 -26.81 12.37
N ASN A 206 -7.00 -26.48 11.92
CA ASN A 206 -6.34 -25.23 12.28
C ASN A 206 -6.70 -24.15 11.27
N VAL A 207 -6.89 -22.93 11.75
CA VAL A 207 -7.09 -21.76 10.89
C VAL A 207 -5.73 -21.14 10.64
N SER A 208 -5.28 -21.16 9.37
CA SER A 208 -4.04 -20.53 8.94
C SER A 208 -4.28 -19.04 8.67
N ASP A 209 -5.20 -18.73 7.75
CA ASP A 209 -5.71 -17.37 7.50
C ASP A 209 -7.24 -17.31 7.61
N MET A 210 -7.73 -16.35 8.40
CA MET A 210 -9.16 -16.14 8.62
C MET A 210 -9.90 -15.63 7.38
N LYS A 211 -9.25 -14.82 6.53
CA LYS A 211 -9.88 -14.35 5.28
C LYS A 211 -10.03 -15.50 4.29
N SER A 212 -8.97 -16.26 4.07
CA SER A 212 -8.99 -17.43 3.18
C SER A 212 -9.93 -18.52 3.69
N ALA A 213 -9.93 -18.80 5.00
CA ALA A 213 -10.89 -19.71 5.61
C ALA A 213 -12.34 -19.28 5.38
N ALA A 214 -12.65 -17.98 5.50
CA ALA A 214 -13.99 -17.47 5.20
C ALA A 214 -14.34 -17.60 3.71
N ARG A 215 -13.43 -17.23 2.80
CA ARG A 215 -13.67 -17.38 1.35
C ARG A 215 -13.91 -18.83 0.95
N LYS A 216 -13.19 -19.78 1.53
CA LYS A 216 -13.41 -21.22 1.32
C LYS A 216 -14.78 -21.66 1.84
N HIS A 217 -15.06 -21.40 3.11
CA HIS A 217 -16.27 -21.90 3.77
C HIS A 217 -17.53 -21.11 3.46
N CYS A 218 -17.48 -20.00 2.70
CA CYS A 218 -18.68 -19.31 2.25
C CYS A 218 -19.43 -20.08 1.14
N HIS A 219 -18.76 -21.02 0.47
CA HIS A 219 -19.34 -21.85 -0.60
C HIS A 219 -19.85 -23.22 -0.14
N ASP A 220 -19.82 -23.53 1.16
CA ASP A 220 -20.23 -24.84 1.69
C ASP A 220 -21.75 -25.12 1.57
N ASP A 221 -22.56 -24.12 1.21
CA ASP A 221 -24.01 -24.21 0.95
C ASP A 221 -24.86 -24.85 2.08
N VAL A 222 -24.32 -24.96 3.30
CA VAL A 222 -24.99 -25.60 4.46
C VAL A 222 -26.25 -24.84 4.88
N VAL A 223 -26.24 -23.52 4.73
CA VAL A 223 -27.35 -22.64 5.12
C VAL A 223 -28.02 -22.04 3.88
N SER A 224 -29.07 -22.70 3.40
CA SER A 224 -29.73 -22.41 2.12
C SER A 224 -30.18 -20.96 1.90
N PHE A 225 -30.61 -20.25 2.96
CA PHE A 225 -31.08 -18.87 2.81
C PHE A 225 -29.95 -17.84 2.72
N LEU A 226 -28.69 -18.23 2.96
CA LEU A 226 -27.51 -17.36 2.82
C LEU A 226 -26.85 -17.46 1.44
N ILE A 227 -27.13 -18.52 0.67
CA ILE A 227 -26.63 -18.71 -0.70
C ILE A 227 -26.85 -17.47 -1.60
N PRO A 228 -28.02 -16.79 -1.57
CA PRO A 228 -28.20 -15.57 -2.36
C PRO A 228 -27.23 -14.44 -1.98
N ALA A 229 -26.76 -14.39 -0.74
CA ALA A 229 -25.81 -13.37 -0.29
C ALA A 229 -24.45 -13.56 -0.97
N VAL A 230 -23.97 -14.80 -1.08
CA VAL A 230 -22.70 -15.12 -1.74
C VAL A 230 -22.76 -14.77 -3.23
N LYS A 231 -23.87 -15.08 -3.90
CA LYS A 231 -24.08 -14.69 -5.30
C LYS A 231 -24.12 -13.17 -5.48
N LEU A 232 -24.82 -12.46 -4.59
CA LEU A 232 -24.83 -11.00 -4.59
C LEU A 232 -23.44 -10.40 -4.36
N LEU A 233 -22.65 -11.00 -3.47
CA LEU A 233 -21.26 -10.58 -3.26
C LEU A 233 -20.41 -10.83 -4.51
N GLN A 234 -20.52 -12.00 -5.13
CA GLN A 234 -19.80 -12.32 -6.36
C GLN A 234 -20.16 -11.37 -7.52
N ASP A 235 -21.43 -10.97 -7.63
CA ASP A 235 -21.91 -9.98 -8.62
C ASP A 235 -21.40 -8.56 -8.36
N LEU A 236 -21.10 -8.22 -7.10
CA LEU A 236 -20.62 -6.89 -6.70
C LEU A 236 -19.11 -6.80 -6.78
N ASP A 237 -18.41 -7.77 -6.20
CA ASP A 237 -16.97 -7.90 -6.18
C ASP A 237 -16.57 -9.37 -5.97
N SER A 238 -16.02 -9.99 -7.02
CA SER A 238 -15.57 -11.37 -6.99
C SER A 238 -14.41 -11.60 -6.03
N SER A 239 -13.59 -10.59 -5.74
CA SER A 239 -12.38 -10.73 -4.90
C SER A 239 -12.69 -11.02 -3.44
N CYS A 240 -13.87 -10.60 -2.95
CA CYS A 240 -14.32 -10.84 -1.58
C CYS A 240 -14.69 -12.30 -1.31
N VAL A 241 -14.92 -13.10 -2.37
CA VAL A 241 -15.52 -14.45 -2.30
C VAL A 241 -14.68 -15.50 -3.04
N SER A 242 -13.73 -15.10 -3.89
CA SER A 242 -12.84 -16.00 -4.63
C SER A 242 -11.96 -16.82 -3.70
N ASP A 243 -12.05 -18.15 -3.76
CA ASP A 243 -11.22 -19.05 -2.98
C ASP A 243 -9.86 -19.25 -3.65
N ILE A 244 -8.85 -18.55 -3.13
CA ILE A 244 -7.46 -18.64 -3.59
C ILE A 244 -6.94 -20.09 -3.51
N THR A 245 -7.36 -20.85 -2.50
CA THR A 245 -6.83 -22.20 -2.21
C THR A 245 -7.38 -23.28 -3.14
N SER A 246 -8.53 -23.04 -3.77
CA SER A 246 -9.13 -23.98 -4.72
C SER A 246 -8.58 -23.80 -6.15
N GLU A 247 -8.05 -22.62 -6.47
CA GLU A 247 -7.55 -22.28 -7.82
C GLU A 247 -6.05 -22.55 -7.97
N VAL A 248 -5.24 -22.37 -6.92
CA VAL A 248 -3.78 -22.45 -7.01
C VAL A 248 -3.18 -23.26 -5.85
N ASN A 249 -2.25 -24.16 -6.18
CA ASN A 249 -1.46 -24.88 -5.17
C ASN A 249 -0.41 -23.95 -4.57
N LEU A 250 -0.76 -23.32 -3.45
CA LEU A 250 0.09 -22.36 -2.75
C LEU A 250 1.37 -23.00 -2.16
N ILE A 251 2.44 -22.21 -2.12
CA ILE A 251 3.69 -22.56 -1.45
C ILE A 251 3.45 -22.59 0.06
N LYS A 252 3.74 -23.71 0.72
CA LYS A 252 3.53 -23.87 2.17
C LYS A 252 4.76 -23.55 3.00
N SER A 253 5.95 -23.59 2.40
CA SER A 253 7.21 -23.30 3.07
C SER A 253 8.18 -22.62 2.12
N ILE A 254 9.01 -21.75 2.68
CA ILE A 254 10.12 -21.11 1.97
C ILE A 254 11.44 -21.64 2.52
N SER A 255 12.42 -21.85 1.65
CA SER A 255 13.77 -22.20 2.05
C SER A 255 14.66 -20.95 2.00
N TRP A 256 15.23 -20.58 3.14
CA TRP A 256 16.18 -19.48 3.26
C TRP A 256 17.48 -19.98 3.90
N ARG A 257 18.55 -20.08 3.08
CA ARG A 257 19.93 -20.36 3.55
C ARG A 257 20.07 -21.61 4.43
N GLY A 258 19.32 -22.67 4.09
CA GLY A 258 19.32 -23.94 4.83
C GLY A 258 18.28 -24.03 5.95
N HIS A 259 17.54 -22.95 6.21
CA HIS A 259 16.36 -22.96 7.07
C HIS A 259 15.09 -23.09 6.22
N GLU A 260 14.17 -23.92 6.65
CA GLU A 260 12.82 -24.01 6.07
C GLU A 260 11.86 -23.32 7.03
N ALA A 261 11.05 -22.39 6.51
CA ALA A 261 10.04 -21.69 7.29
C ALA A 261 8.66 -21.89 6.68
N THR A 262 7.71 -22.27 7.51
CA THR A 262 6.32 -22.46 7.12
C THR A 262 5.60 -21.13 6.95
N LEU A 263 4.77 -21.04 5.90
CA LEU A 263 3.90 -19.89 5.64
C LEU A 263 2.52 -20.19 6.20
N TYR A 264 2.07 -19.35 7.14
CA TYR A 264 0.76 -19.48 7.77
C TYR A 264 -0.34 -18.68 7.05
N ASN A 265 0.02 -17.62 6.32
CA ASN A 265 -0.97 -16.82 5.59
C ASN A 265 -0.99 -17.22 4.10
N ASP A 266 -2.16 -17.66 3.64
CA ASP A 266 -2.41 -18.05 2.26
C ASP A 266 -2.25 -16.85 1.29
N GLU A 267 -2.71 -15.64 1.66
CA GLU A 267 -2.54 -14.42 0.85
C GLU A 267 -1.05 -14.03 0.72
N LEU A 268 -0.29 -14.16 1.81
CA LEU A 268 1.15 -13.94 1.80
C LEU A 268 1.85 -14.96 0.89
N SER A 269 1.44 -16.23 0.98
CA SER A 269 2.01 -17.29 0.16
C SER A 269 1.76 -17.08 -1.34
N LEU A 270 0.57 -16.60 -1.72
CA LEU A 270 0.24 -16.25 -3.09
C LEU A 270 1.13 -15.10 -3.57
N LYS A 271 1.25 -14.01 -2.81
CA LYS A 271 2.09 -12.87 -3.22
C LYS A 271 3.56 -13.25 -3.36
N ILE A 272 4.11 -14.03 -2.43
CA ILE A 272 5.50 -14.51 -2.53
C ILE A 272 5.65 -15.41 -3.76
N MET A 273 4.68 -16.29 -4.01
CA MET A 273 4.68 -17.17 -5.18
C MET A 273 4.66 -16.36 -6.48
N ASP A 274 3.78 -15.38 -6.62
CA ASP A 274 3.69 -14.51 -7.80
C ASP A 274 5.00 -13.74 -8.03
N LEU A 275 5.65 -13.25 -6.96
CA LEU A 275 6.91 -12.51 -7.04
C LEU A 275 8.12 -13.40 -7.34
N THR A 276 8.05 -14.70 -7.08
CA THR A 276 9.21 -15.62 -7.18
C THR A 276 9.13 -16.58 -8.35
N GLN A 277 7.93 -16.98 -8.78
CA GLN A 277 7.74 -17.93 -9.89
C GLN A 277 7.78 -17.23 -11.25
N ASP A 278 7.29 -16.00 -11.35
CA ASP A 278 7.39 -15.23 -12.57
C ASP A 278 8.77 -14.57 -12.67
N ASP A 279 9.65 -15.19 -13.46
CA ASP A 279 10.94 -14.65 -13.93
C ASP A 279 10.79 -13.33 -14.75
N SER A 280 9.60 -12.72 -14.73
CA SER A 280 9.24 -11.42 -15.31
C SER A 280 10.26 -10.32 -15.04
N TRP A 281 10.94 -10.37 -13.88
CA TRP A 281 11.98 -9.43 -13.51
C TRP A 281 13.18 -9.43 -14.48
N LYS A 282 13.41 -10.51 -15.24
CA LYS A 282 14.50 -10.58 -16.24
C LYS A 282 14.20 -9.72 -17.47
N ASP A 283 12.93 -9.51 -17.79
CA ASP A 283 12.51 -8.69 -18.93
C ASP A 283 12.48 -7.19 -18.58
N PHE A 284 12.70 -6.83 -17.31
CA PHE A 284 12.67 -5.46 -16.85
C PHE A 284 13.90 -4.68 -17.31
N SER A 285 13.70 -3.79 -18.29
CA SER A 285 14.76 -2.93 -18.82
C SER A 285 14.83 -1.54 -18.18
N SER A 286 13.78 -1.09 -17.48
CA SER A 286 13.68 0.24 -16.88
C SER A 286 13.53 0.20 -15.36
N ALA A 287 13.82 1.32 -14.71
CA ALA A 287 13.63 1.45 -13.27
C ALA A 287 12.14 1.35 -12.85
N ASP A 288 11.23 1.92 -13.65
CA ASP A 288 9.79 1.97 -13.34
C ASP A 288 9.15 0.58 -13.19
N SER A 289 9.61 -0.42 -13.95
CA SER A 289 9.10 -1.80 -13.82
C SER A 289 9.49 -2.45 -12.48
N TYR A 290 10.64 -2.07 -11.92
CA TYR A 290 11.06 -2.52 -10.60
C TYR A 290 10.27 -1.84 -9.47
N ASP A 291 9.72 -0.64 -9.67
CA ASP A 291 8.89 0.01 -8.65
C ASP A 291 7.59 -0.76 -8.37
N ALA A 292 6.98 -1.37 -9.39
CA ALA A 292 5.84 -2.28 -9.21
C ALA A 292 6.22 -3.52 -8.40
N PHE A 293 7.41 -4.07 -8.66
CA PHE A 293 7.94 -5.23 -7.95
C PHE A 293 8.28 -4.92 -6.49
N ILE A 294 8.89 -3.76 -6.22
CA ILE A 294 9.14 -3.24 -4.87
C ILE A 294 7.82 -3.01 -4.11
N THR A 295 6.80 -2.50 -4.80
CA THR A 295 5.45 -2.34 -4.23
C THR A 295 4.86 -3.71 -3.86
N GLY A 296 5.03 -4.73 -4.70
CA GLY A 296 4.63 -6.11 -4.41
C GLY A 296 5.29 -6.68 -3.15
N TRP A 297 6.62 -6.58 -3.07
CA TRP A 297 7.38 -7.00 -1.87
C TRP A 297 7.01 -6.19 -0.62
N SER A 298 6.74 -4.89 -0.77
CA SER A 298 6.31 -4.03 0.35
C SER A 298 4.92 -4.43 0.85
N SER A 299 4.00 -4.75 -0.06
CA SER A 299 2.68 -5.28 0.31
C SER A 299 2.76 -6.64 1.02
N ALA A 300 3.69 -7.52 0.59
CA ALA A 300 3.96 -8.78 1.28
C ALA A 300 4.55 -8.54 2.69
N LEU A 301 5.46 -7.57 2.82
CA LEU A 301 6.03 -7.17 4.12
C LEU A 301 4.97 -6.63 5.08
N ASP A 302 4.05 -5.79 4.60
CA ASP A 302 2.98 -5.20 5.42
C ASP A 302 1.98 -6.27 5.88
N LEU A 303 1.63 -7.22 5.01
CA LEU A 303 0.81 -8.38 5.39
C LEU A 303 1.50 -9.19 6.50
N HIS A 304 2.77 -9.55 6.28
CA HIS A 304 3.52 -10.33 7.26
C HIS A 304 3.61 -9.61 8.62
N LYS A 305 3.85 -8.30 8.63
CA LYS A 305 3.86 -7.49 9.87
C LYS A 305 2.52 -7.53 10.59
N ALA A 306 1.42 -7.30 9.86
CA ALA A 306 0.08 -7.35 10.43
C ALA A 306 -0.23 -8.73 11.04
N ASP A 307 0.20 -9.82 10.40
CA ASP A 307 0.02 -11.18 10.91
C ASP A 307 0.88 -11.45 12.15
N THR A 308 2.12 -10.96 12.17
CA THR A 308 2.99 -11.06 13.36
C THR A 308 2.45 -10.28 14.55
N GLU A 309 1.87 -9.10 14.33
CA GLU A 309 1.24 -8.31 15.40
C GLU A 309 0.01 -9.01 15.98
N LYS A 310 -0.79 -9.66 15.13
CA LYS A 310 -2.00 -10.39 15.57
C LYS A 310 -1.69 -11.64 16.38
N ALA A 311 -0.57 -12.29 16.10
CA ALA A 311 -0.18 -13.51 16.80
C ALA A 311 0.92 -13.28 17.83
N HIS A 312 1.15 -12.01 18.21
CA HIS A 312 2.15 -11.65 19.21
C HIS A 312 1.85 -12.26 20.61
N ASP A 313 0.64 -12.78 20.80
CA ASP A 313 0.14 -13.46 22.00
C ASP A 313 0.36 -14.99 22.00
N GLU A 314 1.00 -15.56 20.98
CA GLU A 314 1.25 -17.01 20.90
C GLU A 314 2.62 -17.37 21.51
N ASP A 315 2.63 -18.22 22.55
CA ASP A 315 3.83 -18.74 23.25
C ASP A 315 4.65 -19.75 22.39
N ASP A 316 4.33 -19.91 21.10
CA ASP A 316 4.99 -20.89 20.23
C ASP A 316 6.29 -20.34 19.64
N MET A 317 7.41 -20.79 20.23
CA MET A 317 8.76 -20.44 19.81
C MET A 317 9.07 -20.88 18.37
N GLU A 318 8.47 -21.96 17.87
CA GLU A 318 8.70 -22.46 16.51
C GLU A 318 8.00 -21.56 15.49
N GLU A 319 6.77 -21.14 15.76
CA GLU A 319 6.06 -20.17 14.90
C GLU A 319 6.77 -18.82 14.87
N ALA A 320 7.23 -18.34 16.02
CA ALA A 320 7.99 -17.09 16.12
C ALA A 320 9.29 -17.15 15.30
N GLN A 321 10.00 -18.29 15.32
CA GLN A 321 11.19 -18.50 14.51
C GLN A 321 10.84 -18.53 13.01
N ASN A 322 9.80 -19.25 12.62
CA ASN A 322 9.34 -19.31 11.23
C ASN A 322 9.01 -17.92 10.68
N ARG A 323 8.24 -17.11 11.44
CA ARG A 323 7.91 -15.73 11.08
C ARG A 323 9.14 -14.83 10.98
N ALA A 324 10.12 -15.00 11.87
CA ALA A 324 11.38 -14.25 11.79
C ALA A 324 12.17 -14.59 10.51
N ILE A 325 12.20 -15.86 10.10
CA ILE A 325 12.85 -16.29 8.85
C ILE A 325 12.10 -15.75 7.62
N VAL A 326 10.76 -15.76 7.64
CA VAL A 326 9.95 -15.18 6.55
C VAL A 326 10.20 -13.66 6.43
N LEU A 327 10.28 -12.96 7.56
CA LEU A 327 10.60 -11.53 7.59
C LEU A 327 11.98 -11.24 6.96
N THR A 328 13.00 -12.03 7.30
CA THR A 328 14.35 -11.83 6.73
C THR A 328 14.37 -12.15 5.24
N TYR A 329 13.68 -13.20 4.80
CA TYR A 329 13.53 -13.54 3.40
C TYR A 329 12.87 -12.43 2.57
N ILE A 330 11.75 -11.87 3.06
CA ILE A 330 11.05 -10.76 2.39
C ILE A 330 11.95 -9.52 2.31
N ASN A 331 12.54 -9.11 3.43
CA ASN A 331 13.41 -7.93 3.47
C ASN A 331 14.65 -8.11 2.59
N TYR A 332 15.25 -9.29 2.57
CA TYR A 332 16.39 -9.60 1.71
C TYR A 332 16.04 -9.36 0.23
N ASN A 333 14.92 -9.92 -0.24
CA ASN A 333 14.47 -9.71 -1.62
C ASN A 333 14.09 -8.26 -1.91
N LEU A 334 13.41 -7.58 -0.99
CA LEU A 334 13.04 -6.16 -1.12
C LEU A 334 14.27 -5.24 -1.23
N LEU A 335 15.31 -5.49 -0.43
CA LEU A 335 16.53 -4.67 -0.47
C LEU A 335 17.33 -4.93 -1.76
N PHE A 336 17.46 -6.17 -2.21
CA PHE A 336 18.15 -6.47 -3.48
C PHE A 336 17.41 -5.92 -4.71
N THR A 337 16.07 -5.96 -4.73
CA THR A 337 15.28 -5.33 -5.80
C THR A 337 15.45 -3.81 -5.82
N THR A 338 15.53 -3.19 -4.64
CA THR A 338 15.83 -1.76 -4.51
C THR A 338 17.22 -1.41 -5.06
N ILE A 339 18.25 -2.22 -4.77
CA ILE A 339 19.59 -2.04 -5.35
C ILE A 339 19.54 -2.16 -6.87
N LYS A 340 18.86 -3.17 -7.41
CA LYS A 340 18.76 -3.37 -8.86
C LYS A 340 18.10 -2.18 -9.56
N ARG A 341 17.01 -1.64 -8.98
CA ARG A 341 16.36 -0.42 -9.47
C ARG A 341 17.33 0.76 -9.50
N ASP A 342 18.09 0.99 -8.43
CA ASP A 342 19.06 2.08 -8.36
C ASP A 342 20.17 1.94 -9.41
N LEU A 343 20.62 0.72 -9.69
CA LEU A 343 21.59 0.45 -10.74
C LEU A 343 21.02 0.73 -12.14
N LEU A 344 19.74 0.43 -12.38
CA LEU A 344 19.06 0.80 -13.63
C LEU A 344 18.91 2.32 -13.76
N LEU A 345 18.54 3.03 -12.70
CA LEU A 345 18.51 4.49 -12.68
C LEU A 345 19.87 5.10 -13.02
N ILE A 346 20.96 4.54 -12.48
CA ILE A 346 22.33 4.96 -12.82
C ILE A 346 22.62 4.74 -14.31
N LYS A 347 22.22 3.60 -14.86
CA LYS A 347 22.39 3.30 -16.29
C LYS A 347 21.63 4.29 -17.16
N GLU A 348 20.35 4.55 -16.85
CA GLU A 348 19.52 5.51 -17.58
C GLU A 348 20.08 6.94 -17.51
N LEU A 349 20.63 7.35 -16.35
CA LEU A 349 21.29 8.66 -16.21
C LEU A 349 22.52 8.78 -17.09
N GLY A 350 23.26 7.69 -17.29
CA GLY A 350 24.41 7.64 -18.20
C GLY A 350 24.02 7.79 -19.68
N ASP A 351 22.86 7.25 -20.07
CA ASP A 351 22.34 7.32 -21.44
C ASP A 351 21.73 8.71 -21.77
N ARG A 352 21.22 9.41 -20.76
CA ARG A 352 20.66 10.76 -20.92
C ARG A 352 21.77 11.79 -21.11
N LYS A 353 21.74 12.52 -22.23
CA LYS A 353 22.70 13.61 -22.55
C LYS A 353 22.42 14.90 -21.76
N TYR A 354 22.53 14.87 -20.43
CA TYR A 354 22.53 16.07 -19.58
C TYR A 354 23.96 16.56 -19.29
N GLY A 355 24.09 17.70 -18.60
CA GLY A 355 25.38 18.25 -18.21
C GLY A 355 26.19 17.24 -17.38
N TYR A 356 27.38 16.86 -17.86
CA TYR A 356 28.19 15.77 -17.29
C TYR A 356 28.39 15.86 -15.77
N LEU A 357 28.59 17.06 -15.22
CA LEU A 357 28.79 17.27 -13.78
C LEU A 357 27.55 16.98 -12.93
N GLU A 358 26.35 17.29 -13.42
CA GLU A 358 25.09 16.98 -12.73
C GLU A 358 24.86 15.46 -12.74
N THR A 359 25.11 14.80 -13.87
CA THR A 359 25.03 13.35 -13.99
C THR A 359 25.96 12.65 -13.01
N TYR A 360 27.22 13.09 -12.86
CA TYR A 360 28.14 12.50 -11.89
C TYR A 360 27.70 12.72 -10.43
N LYS A 361 27.15 13.89 -10.11
CA LYS A 361 26.61 14.19 -8.78
C LYS A 361 25.44 13.28 -8.44
N ASP A 362 24.48 13.12 -9.35
CA ASP A 362 23.31 12.27 -9.13
C ASP A 362 23.68 10.79 -9.09
N THR A 363 24.62 10.35 -9.94
CA THR A 363 25.18 8.99 -9.91
C THR A 363 25.87 8.71 -8.57
N HIS A 364 26.66 9.65 -8.05
CA HIS A 364 27.32 9.51 -6.75
C HIS A 364 26.31 9.40 -5.60
N ARG A 365 25.20 10.16 -5.66
CA ARG A 365 24.10 10.06 -4.69
C ARG A 365 23.41 8.70 -4.75
N LEU A 366 23.12 8.18 -5.94
CA LEU A 366 22.50 6.86 -6.09
C LEU A 366 23.41 5.73 -5.58
N PHE A 367 24.71 5.77 -5.86
CA PHE A 367 25.63 4.79 -5.26
C PHE A 367 25.72 4.91 -3.73
N SER A 368 25.59 6.12 -3.18
CA SER A 368 25.49 6.30 -1.71
C SER A 368 24.24 5.63 -1.14
N ASN A 369 23.12 5.66 -1.88
CA ASN A 369 21.92 4.93 -1.50
C ASN A 369 22.11 3.41 -1.59
N VAL A 370 22.73 2.92 -2.68
CA VAL A 370 23.06 1.48 -2.84
C VAL A 370 23.91 0.98 -1.67
N LEU A 371 24.89 1.75 -1.22
CA LEU A 371 25.71 1.40 -0.05
C LEU A 371 24.91 1.37 1.24
N ARG A 372 24.03 2.34 1.47
CA ARG A 372 23.12 2.33 2.62
C ARG A 372 22.27 1.06 2.64
N VAL A 373 21.65 0.73 1.49
CA VAL A 373 20.82 -0.48 1.35
C VAL A 373 21.66 -1.76 1.51
N THR A 374 22.91 -1.77 1.03
CA THR A 374 23.84 -2.91 1.25
C THR A 374 24.17 -3.08 2.73
N GLY A 375 24.32 -1.99 3.48
CA GLY A 375 24.47 -2.02 4.93
C GLY A 375 23.23 -2.60 5.62
N GLU A 376 22.04 -2.18 5.23
CA GLU A 376 20.77 -2.72 5.75
C GLU A 376 20.64 -4.24 5.51
N ILE A 377 21.16 -4.76 4.39
CA ILE A 377 21.21 -6.20 4.12
C ILE A 377 22.13 -6.92 5.10
N LYS A 378 23.29 -6.34 5.45
CA LYS A 378 24.24 -6.93 6.41
C LYS A 378 23.66 -6.99 7.82
N ASP A 379 22.79 -6.04 8.16
CA ASP A 379 22.12 -5.96 9.47
C ASP A 379 20.93 -6.93 9.59
N LEU A 380 20.55 -7.63 8.52
CA LEU A 380 19.45 -8.60 8.58
C LEU A 380 19.78 -9.78 9.52
N PRO A 381 18.82 -10.20 10.36
CA PRO A 381 18.99 -11.35 11.24
C PRO A 381 19.43 -12.61 10.47
N GLY A 382 20.43 -13.32 11.00
CA GLY A 382 20.98 -14.54 10.41
C GLY A 382 22.05 -14.32 9.33
N VAL A 383 22.21 -13.12 8.78
CA VAL A 383 23.25 -12.84 7.77
C VAL A 383 24.66 -12.91 8.36
N TYR A 384 24.85 -12.39 9.58
CA TYR A 384 26.14 -12.47 10.29
C TYR A 384 26.62 -13.91 10.54
N ASN A 385 25.70 -14.88 10.65
CA ASN A 385 26.04 -16.27 10.91
C ASN A 385 26.46 -17.02 9.63
N ASP A 386 26.11 -16.52 8.44
CA ASP A 386 26.54 -17.05 7.16
C ASP A 386 27.82 -16.32 6.72
N GLU A 387 28.96 -16.94 7.02
CA GLU A 387 30.29 -16.41 6.71
C GLU A 387 30.51 -16.11 5.22
N ASP A 388 29.95 -16.93 4.33
CA ASP A 388 30.11 -16.76 2.89
C ASP A 388 29.27 -15.59 2.39
N LEU A 389 28.02 -15.46 2.87
CA LEU A 389 27.16 -14.33 2.58
C LEU A 389 27.72 -13.04 3.14
N TYR A 390 28.12 -13.01 4.41
CA TYR A 390 28.65 -11.83 5.04
C TYR A 390 29.91 -11.32 4.32
N LYS A 391 30.87 -12.21 4.00
CA LYS A 391 32.06 -11.84 3.19
C LYS A 391 31.70 -11.38 1.78
N SER A 392 30.69 -12.00 1.16
CA SER A 392 30.23 -11.57 -0.17
C SER A 392 29.64 -10.15 -0.12
N LEU A 393 28.91 -9.80 0.95
CA LEU A 393 28.34 -8.46 1.15
C LEU A 393 29.42 -7.43 1.50
N GLU A 394 30.45 -7.80 2.26
CA GLU A 394 31.61 -6.92 2.47
C GLU A 394 32.33 -6.61 1.16
N ARG A 395 32.52 -7.62 0.30
CA ARG A 395 33.09 -7.42 -1.05
C ARG A 395 32.17 -6.57 -1.93
N LEU A 396 30.85 -6.75 -1.80
CA LEU A 396 29.85 -5.96 -2.54
C LEU A 396 29.88 -4.49 -2.12
N GLU A 397 30.00 -4.22 -0.82
CA GLU A 397 30.16 -2.89 -0.24
C GLU A 397 31.45 -2.21 -0.75
N GLN A 398 32.58 -2.90 -0.71
CA GLN A 398 33.84 -2.41 -1.28
C GLN A 398 33.73 -2.11 -2.78
N PHE A 399 33.04 -2.97 -3.53
CA PHE A 399 32.82 -2.79 -4.95
C PHE A 399 31.99 -1.54 -5.27
N PHE A 400 30.88 -1.31 -4.56
CA PHE A 400 30.05 -0.12 -4.78
C PHE A 400 30.69 1.16 -4.25
N GLU A 401 31.48 1.10 -3.16
CA GLU A 401 32.27 2.24 -2.70
C GLU A 401 33.36 2.61 -3.71
N ALA A 402 33.99 1.62 -4.34
CA ALA A 402 34.91 1.83 -5.44
C ALA A 402 34.22 2.47 -6.66
N LYS A 403 33.02 2.01 -7.06
CA LYS A 403 32.24 2.65 -8.13
C LYS A 403 31.88 4.09 -7.81
N LYS A 404 31.44 4.37 -6.58
CA LYS A 404 31.10 5.72 -6.09
C LYS A 404 32.31 6.66 -6.09
N THR A 405 33.49 6.18 -5.72
CA THR A 405 34.71 6.99 -5.69
C THR A 405 35.28 7.21 -7.09
N VAL A 406 35.12 6.24 -8.01
CA VAL A 406 35.47 6.41 -9.43
C VAL A 406 34.60 7.46 -10.10
N THR A 407 33.30 7.54 -9.80
CA THR A 407 32.43 8.60 -10.39
C THR A 407 32.86 9.99 -9.93
N LEU A 408 33.34 10.12 -8.69
CA LEU A 408 33.95 11.35 -8.20
C LEU A 408 35.25 11.67 -8.98
N GLY A 409 36.11 10.68 -9.19
CA GLY A 409 37.32 10.82 -10.02
C GLY A 409 37.00 11.25 -11.45
N ASP A 410 35.98 10.68 -12.07
CA ASP A 410 35.51 11.03 -13.41
C ASP A 410 35.04 12.51 -13.47
N ALA A 411 34.38 13.01 -12.42
CA ALA A 411 34.01 14.42 -12.31
C ALA A 411 35.21 15.37 -12.19
N PHE A 412 36.23 15.01 -11.41
CA PHE A 412 37.48 15.79 -11.31
C PHE A 412 38.26 15.80 -12.63
N ASN A 413 38.31 14.64 -13.31
CA ASN A 413 38.96 14.53 -14.61
C ASN A 413 38.24 15.38 -15.67
N TYR A 414 36.90 15.36 -15.67
CA TYR A 414 36.10 16.22 -16.54
C TYR A 414 36.33 17.72 -16.26
N SER A 415 36.58 18.09 -15.01
CA SER A 415 36.88 19.47 -14.59
C SER A 415 38.32 19.92 -14.89
N GLY A 416 39.12 19.10 -15.59
CA GLY A 416 40.53 19.40 -15.93
C GLY A 416 41.53 19.21 -14.78
N LYS A 417 41.06 18.76 -13.61
CA LYS A 417 41.89 18.48 -12.42
C LYS A 417 42.46 17.06 -12.46
N SER A 418 43.27 16.78 -13.47
CA SER A 418 43.84 15.45 -13.73
C SER A 418 44.76 14.91 -12.62
N PRO A 419 45.59 15.73 -11.92
CA PRO A 419 46.39 15.26 -10.79
C PRO A 419 45.55 14.74 -9.62
N GLU A 420 44.48 15.45 -9.27
CA GLU A 420 43.54 15.07 -8.21
C GLU A 420 42.73 13.83 -8.61
N ALA A 421 42.27 13.76 -9.86
CA ALA A 421 41.62 12.57 -10.40
C ALA A 421 42.53 11.34 -10.33
N LEU A 422 43.81 11.48 -10.68
CA LEU A 422 44.80 10.41 -10.56
C LEU A 422 44.96 9.93 -9.12
N ALA A 423 45.03 10.85 -8.15
CA ALA A 423 45.12 10.50 -6.75
C ALA A 423 43.92 9.63 -6.33
N ILE A 424 42.70 10.02 -6.71
CA ILE A 424 41.47 9.28 -6.43
C ILE A 424 41.51 7.90 -7.07
N TYR A 425 41.79 7.78 -8.37
CA TYR A 425 41.84 6.47 -9.04
C TYR A 425 42.93 5.57 -8.47
N SER A 426 44.09 6.13 -8.11
CA SER A 426 45.19 5.35 -7.50
C SER A 426 44.83 4.84 -6.11
N HIS A 427 44.03 5.60 -5.35
CA HIS A 427 43.49 5.15 -4.07
C HIS A 427 42.55 3.97 -4.28
N VAL A 428 41.61 4.09 -5.22
CA VAL A 428 40.66 3.00 -5.55
C VAL A 428 41.39 1.75 -6.03
N GLN A 429 42.40 1.88 -6.88
CA GLN A 429 43.22 0.76 -7.35
C GLN A 429 43.96 0.02 -6.22
N LYS A 430 44.38 0.74 -5.17
CA LYS A 430 45.03 0.14 -4.00
C LYS A 430 44.05 -0.53 -3.05
N SER A 431 42.83 0.01 -2.95
CA SER A 431 41.79 -0.51 -2.06
C SER A 431 41.01 -1.68 -2.66
N LEU A 432 41.01 -1.83 -3.98
CA LEU A 432 40.41 -2.99 -4.67
C LEU A 432 41.37 -4.17 -4.67
N ASP A 433 40.88 -5.34 -4.24
CA ASP A 433 41.60 -6.59 -4.35
C ASP A 433 41.58 -7.09 -5.81
N PRO A 434 42.72 -7.17 -6.52
CA PRO A 434 42.75 -7.58 -7.93
C PRO A 434 42.44 -9.06 -8.16
N SER A 435 42.31 -9.85 -7.10
CA SER A 435 41.91 -11.27 -7.12
C SER A 435 40.65 -11.52 -6.27
N GLY A 436 39.91 -10.47 -5.93
CA GLY A 436 38.68 -10.56 -5.16
C GLY A 436 37.58 -11.22 -5.99
N SER A 437 37.11 -12.39 -5.56
CA SER A 437 35.90 -13.03 -6.09
C SER A 437 34.84 -13.08 -5.00
N TYR A 438 33.57 -12.90 -5.30
CA TYR A 438 32.50 -13.17 -4.35
C TYR A 438 32.47 -14.68 -4.00
N PRO A 439 32.45 -15.06 -2.70
CA PRO A 439 32.27 -16.46 -2.30
C PRO A 439 30.97 -17.06 -2.84
N ILE A 440 29.92 -16.22 -2.91
CA ILE A 440 28.66 -16.56 -3.56
C ILE A 440 28.76 -16.25 -5.05
N SER A 441 28.37 -17.21 -5.88
CA SER A 441 28.45 -17.10 -7.35
C SER A 441 27.46 -16.09 -7.92
N GLU A 442 26.26 -15.99 -7.35
CA GLU A 442 25.16 -15.18 -7.88
C GLU A 442 24.41 -14.44 -6.76
N PHE A 443 24.24 -13.14 -6.94
CA PHE A 443 23.34 -12.33 -6.13
C PHE A 443 21.94 -12.29 -6.74
N PRO A 444 20.88 -12.14 -5.92
CA PRO A 444 19.52 -11.97 -6.42
C PRO A 444 19.42 -10.83 -7.45
N TYR A 445 18.56 -11.02 -8.45
CA TYR A 445 18.25 -10.05 -9.50
C TYR A 445 19.47 -9.56 -10.30
N GLU A 446 20.56 -10.35 -10.33
CA GLU A 446 21.77 -10.06 -11.09
C GLU A 446 22.32 -8.66 -10.80
N VAL A 447 22.38 -8.30 -9.50
CA VAL A 447 22.91 -7.01 -9.06
C VAL A 447 24.38 -6.85 -9.44
N THR A 448 25.17 -7.91 -9.27
CA THR A 448 26.57 -8.02 -9.72
C THR A 448 26.97 -9.47 -9.92
N SER A 449 28.03 -9.71 -10.69
CA SER A 449 28.68 -10.99 -10.86
C SER A 449 30.20 -10.90 -10.67
N ASN A 450 30.86 -12.05 -10.52
CA ASN A 450 32.33 -12.12 -10.54
C ASN A 450 32.93 -11.56 -11.84
N SER A 451 32.24 -11.73 -12.97
CA SER A 451 32.65 -11.17 -14.26
C SER A 451 32.62 -9.63 -14.25
N ASP A 452 31.57 -9.04 -13.65
CA ASP A 452 31.45 -7.58 -13.55
C ASP A 452 32.54 -6.98 -12.66
N TYR A 453 32.93 -7.71 -11.62
CA TYR A 453 34.04 -7.31 -10.74
C TYR A 453 35.36 -7.26 -11.53
N ASP A 454 35.68 -8.31 -12.27
CA ASP A 454 36.89 -8.39 -13.10
C ASP A 454 36.91 -7.33 -14.20
N GLU A 455 35.77 -7.08 -14.84
CA GLU A 455 35.64 -6.01 -15.83
C GLU A 455 35.86 -4.63 -15.19
N PHE A 456 35.29 -4.40 -14.02
CA PHE A 456 35.46 -3.13 -13.31
C PHE A 456 36.92 -2.88 -12.89
N VAL A 457 37.64 -3.92 -12.42
CA VAL A 457 39.08 -3.80 -12.12
C VAL A 457 39.86 -3.38 -13.37
N LYS A 458 39.55 -3.94 -14.55
CA LYS A 458 40.15 -3.52 -15.83
C LYS A 458 39.81 -2.07 -16.16
N VAL A 459 38.56 -1.63 -15.92
CA VAL A 459 38.12 -0.24 -16.12
C VAL A 459 38.90 0.72 -15.23
N VAL A 460 39.08 0.40 -13.94
CA VAL A 460 39.87 1.22 -12.99
C VAL A 460 41.32 1.33 -13.46
N ASN A 461 41.96 0.22 -13.83
CA ASN A 461 43.33 0.24 -14.36
C ASN A 461 43.45 1.11 -15.62
N ARG A 462 42.46 1.06 -16.51
CA ARG A 462 42.39 1.93 -17.68
C ARG A 462 42.25 3.41 -17.29
N ARG A 463 41.40 3.74 -16.31
CA ARG A 463 41.23 5.12 -15.81
C ARG A 463 42.51 5.65 -15.18
N VAL A 464 43.22 4.85 -14.38
CA VAL A 464 44.51 5.21 -13.79
C VAL A 464 45.53 5.54 -14.88
N THR A 465 45.73 4.66 -15.86
CA THR A 465 46.69 4.90 -16.95
C THR A 465 46.34 6.14 -17.78
N GLN A 466 45.05 6.35 -18.09
CA GLN A 466 44.58 7.57 -18.76
C GLN A 466 44.89 8.83 -17.94
N ALA A 467 44.56 8.84 -16.64
CA ALA A 467 44.82 9.97 -15.76
C ALA A 467 46.31 10.24 -15.56
N GLN A 468 47.16 9.19 -15.52
CA GLN A 468 48.62 9.32 -15.47
C GLN A 468 49.16 10.05 -16.70
N VAL A 469 48.73 9.67 -17.90
CA VAL A 469 49.15 10.32 -19.15
C VAL A 469 48.70 11.79 -19.18
N LEU A 470 47.45 12.07 -18.79
CA LEU A 470 46.92 13.44 -18.73
C LEU A 470 47.66 14.30 -17.69
N ALA A 471 47.96 13.75 -16.51
CA ALA A 471 48.71 14.44 -15.48
C ALA A 471 50.15 14.73 -15.92
N GLN A 472 50.84 13.78 -16.57
CA GLN A 472 52.16 13.99 -17.15
C GLN A 472 52.12 15.06 -18.25
N PHE A 473 51.12 15.02 -19.13
CA PHE A 473 50.93 16.03 -20.17
C PHE A 473 50.74 17.43 -19.56
N ASN A 474 49.92 17.54 -18.52
CA ASN A 474 49.73 18.81 -17.79
C ASN A 474 51.02 19.28 -17.08
N GLN A 475 51.87 18.38 -16.58
CA GLN A 475 53.19 18.76 -16.04
C GLN A 475 54.18 19.24 -17.12
N THR A 476 54.09 18.69 -18.33
CA THR A 476 54.96 19.11 -19.46
C THR A 476 54.53 20.44 -20.09
N LYS A 477 53.33 20.94 -19.77
CA LYS A 477 52.93 22.33 -20.08
C LYS A 477 53.74 23.30 -19.21
N THR A 478 55.01 23.44 -19.52
CA THR A 478 55.82 24.57 -19.08
C THR A 478 55.34 25.77 -19.89
N HIS A 479 54.39 26.51 -19.33
CA HIS A 479 53.94 27.78 -19.87
C HIS A 479 55.17 28.72 -19.99
N LYS A 480 55.66 28.93 -21.22
CA LYS A 480 56.65 29.99 -21.51
C LYS A 480 56.04 31.39 -21.36
N TYR A 481 54.72 31.48 -21.25
CA TYR A 481 53.93 32.71 -21.11
C TYR A 481 52.92 32.55 -19.98
N GLY A 482 52.72 33.60 -19.17
CA GLY A 482 51.96 33.50 -17.90
C GLY A 482 50.51 33.00 -18.01
N ALA A 483 49.83 33.23 -19.14
CA ALA A 483 48.50 32.66 -19.42
C ALA A 483 48.21 32.73 -20.92
N ASP A 484 47.57 31.69 -21.47
CA ASP A 484 47.11 31.67 -22.88
C ASP A 484 45.67 32.21 -23.04
N ASN A 485 44.94 32.38 -21.93
CA ASN A 485 43.55 32.81 -21.92
C ASN A 485 43.35 34.02 -20.99
N ILE A 486 42.80 35.13 -21.53
CA ILE A 486 42.60 36.39 -20.79
C ILE A 486 41.59 36.26 -19.64
N TYR A 487 40.73 35.25 -19.69
CA TYR A 487 39.69 35.01 -18.69
C TYR A 487 40.08 34.00 -17.61
N GLU A 488 41.30 33.49 -17.66
CA GLU A 488 41.80 32.45 -16.76
C GLU A 488 42.93 33.05 -15.91
N TYR A 489 42.69 33.23 -14.61
CA TYR A 489 43.66 33.80 -13.69
C TYR A 489 44.62 32.71 -13.21
N SER A 490 45.90 32.80 -13.58
CA SER A 490 46.95 31.90 -13.11
C SER A 490 47.57 32.45 -11.81
N ASP A 491 47.47 31.71 -10.70
CA ASP A 491 48.07 32.07 -9.39
C ASP A 491 49.62 31.97 -9.35
N HIS A 492 50.27 31.79 -10.50
CA HIS A 492 51.72 31.63 -10.57
C HIS A 492 52.44 32.96 -10.40
N THR A 493 52.97 33.19 -9.20
CA THR A 493 53.75 34.35 -8.73
C THR A 493 55.13 34.53 -9.37
N ASN A 494 55.43 33.84 -10.48
CA ASN A 494 56.65 34.10 -11.25
C ASN A 494 56.35 35.11 -12.35
N ALA A 495 55.97 36.32 -11.93
CA ALA A 495 56.02 37.48 -12.80
C ALA A 495 57.47 37.65 -13.25
N VAL A 496 57.71 37.57 -14.56
CA VAL A 496 59.01 37.92 -15.14
C VAL A 496 59.28 39.37 -14.76
N ASP A 497 60.32 39.59 -13.96
CA ASP A 497 60.82 40.92 -13.66
C ASP A 497 61.28 41.56 -14.98
N LEU A 498 60.39 42.37 -15.58
CA LEU A 498 60.64 43.06 -16.84
C LEU A 498 61.73 44.11 -16.57
N LYS A 499 63.00 43.70 -16.63
CA LYS A 499 64.18 44.58 -16.53
C LYS A 499 64.36 45.47 -17.76
N ARG A 500 63.28 46.03 -18.30
CA ARG A 500 63.29 47.06 -19.33
C ARG A 500 62.12 47.99 -19.05
N ASP A 501 62.41 49.29 -18.92
CA ASP A 501 61.41 50.34 -18.82
C ASP A 501 60.48 50.28 -20.03
N VAL A 502 59.33 49.62 -19.88
CA VAL A 502 58.30 49.57 -20.92
C VAL A 502 57.61 50.92 -20.90
N THR A 503 57.87 51.74 -21.91
CA THR A 503 57.16 52.99 -22.11
C THR A 503 55.75 52.67 -22.62
N ILE A 504 54.77 52.67 -21.71
CA ILE A 504 53.36 52.52 -22.05
C ILE A 504 52.86 53.86 -22.60
N ALA A 505 52.53 53.91 -23.89
CA ALA A 505 51.87 55.06 -24.50
C ALA A 505 50.39 54.74 -24.76
N PRO A 506 49.44 55.62 -24.38
CA PRO A 506 48.03 55.38 -24.63
C PRO A 506 47.74 55.51 -26.13
N VAL A 507 47.27 54.42 -26.74
CA VAL A 507 46.67 54.47 -28.06
C VAL A 507 45.20 54.88 -27.89
N LEU A 508 44.86 56.11 -28.27
CA LEU A 508 43.48 56.58 -28.33
C LEU A 508 42.72 55.84 -29.45
N SER A 509 42.22 54.64 -29.15
CA SER A 509 41.16 54.04 -29.95
C SER A 509 39.82 54.44 -29.36
N LYS A 510 39.17 55.45 -29.94
CA LYS A 510 37.74 55.63 -29.68
C LYS A 510 37.03 54.40 -30.24
N PRO A 511 36.18 53.70 -29.46
CA PRO A 511 35.38 52.60 -29.99
C PRO A 511 34.50 53.15 -31.13
N VAL A 512 34.48 52.44 -32.27
CA VAL A 512 33.60 52.77 -33.38
C VAL A 512 32.18 52.44 -32.95
N LEU A 513 31.40 53.46 -32.61
CA LEU A 513 29.97 53.33 -32.32
C LEU A 513 29.20 53.54 -33.62
N PHE A 514 28.51 52.51 -34.10
CA PHE A 514 27.55 52.67 -35.19
C PHE A 514 26.22 53.14 -34.59
N ASP A 515 25.70 54.26 -35.06
CA ASP A 515 24.35 54.69 -34.73
C ASP A 515 23.34 53.93 -35.59
N ILE A 516 23.02 52.71 -35.15
CA ILE A 516 22.13 51.79 -35.87
C ILE A 516 20.69 52.35 -35.92
N ALA A 517 20.33 53.29 -35.04
CA ALA A 517 19.00 53.90 -35.03
C ALA A 517 18.73 54.76 -36.27
N PHE A 518 19.77 55.33 -36.88
CA PHE A 518 19.65 56.10 -38.12
C PHE A 518 19.13 55.25 -39.31
N ASN A 519 19.43 53.96 -39.33
CA ASN A 519 18.93 53.04 -40.36
C ASN A 519 17.41 52.79 -40.28
N TYR A 520 16.78 53.13 -39.15
CA TYR A 520 15.34 52.97 -38.93
C TYR A 520 14.54 54.27 -39.13
N ILE A 521 15.20 55.37 -39.50
CA ILE A 521 14.52 56.60 -39.92
C ILE A 521 14.09 56.42 -41.38
N GLY A 522 12.95 55.77 -41.57
CA GLY A 522 12.25 55.76 -42.85
C GLY A 522 11.57 57.10 -43.09
N TYR A 523 11.91 57.79 -44.18
CA TYR A 523 11.07 58.86 -44.70
C TYR A 523 9.82 58.21 -45.31
N GLU A 524 8.63 58.58 -44.84
CA GLU A 524 7.37 58.19 -45.50
C GLU A 524 7.44 58.67 -46.96
N SER A 525 7.71 57.74 -47.88
CA SER A 525 7.59 57.98 -49.31
C SER A 525 6.15 58.37 -49.58
N THR A 526 5.96 59.61 -49.99
CA THR A 526 4.67 60.21 -50.34
C THR A 526 4.21 59.66 -51.69
N SER A 527 3.73 58.41 -51.68
CA SER A 527 2.98 57.72 -52.74
C SER A 527 2.43 56.43 -52.08
N ASP A 528 1.16 56.28 -51.72
CA ASP A 528 -0.06 56.80 -52.32
C ASP A 528 -1.14 57.04 -51.26
N LYS A 529 -1.89 58.13 -51.45
CA LYS A 529 -3.16 58.40 -50.76
C LYS A 529 -4.26 57.47 -51.31
N SER A 530 -5.07 56.92 -50.39
CA SER A 530 -6.55 56.77 -50.44
C SER A 530 -7.18 56.23 -51.75
N ALA A 531 -8.03 55.20 -51.83
CA ALA A 531 -9.05 54.62 -50.95
C ALA A 531 -9.78 53.48 -51.75
N PRO A 532 -11.00 53.00 -51.39
CA PRO A 532 -11.46 52.26 -50.20
C PRO A 532 -12.19 50.93 -50.56
N THR A 533 -12.92 50.34 -49.58
CA THR A 533 -13.99 49.29 -49.65
C THR A 533 -13.54 47.82 -49.61
N GLY A 534 -14.12 46.91 -48.82
CA GLY A 534 -15.27 46.89 -47.89
C GLY A 534 -15.14 45.68 -46.93
N ILE A 535 -15.59 45.78 -45.68
CA ILE A 535 -16.87 45.28 -45.13
C ILE A 535 -16.89 43.76 -44.83
N ASN A 536 -17.36 43.45 -43.61
CA ASN A 536 -17.73 42.17 -42.96
C ASN A 536 -16.67 41.58 -42.01
N ASP A 537 -16.98 41.18 -40.77
CA ASP A 537 -18.12 41.39 -39.88
C ASP A 537 -17.63 40.92 -38.50
N GLU A 538 -17.71 41.79 -37.49
CA GLU A 538 -17.63 41.38 -36.08
C GLU A 538 -19.03 41.39 -35.49
N GLU A 539 -19.51 40.21 -35.08
CA GLU A 539 -20.58 40.06 -34.09
C GLU A 539 -20.03 39.46 -32.81
N SER A 540 -19.99 40.25 -31.74
CA SER A 540 -20.85 40.07 -30.56
C SER A 540 -20.26 40.67 -29.26
N LYS A 541 -20.67 41.91 -29.01
CA LYS A 541 -21.32 42.41 -27.78
C LYS A 541 -20.83 41.96 -26.38
N LYS A 542 -20.50 43.03 -25.63
CA LYS A 542 -20.97 43.40 -24.27
C LYS A 542 -20.26 42.75 -23.08
N ARG A 543 -19.63 43.61 -22.27
CA ARG A 543 -20.27 44.28 -21.11
C ARG A 543 -19.33 45.35 -20.53
N GLY A 544 -19.84 46.57 -20.43
CA GLY A 544 -19.32 47.55 -19.51
C GLY A 544 -20.08 47.47 -18.18
N LEU A 545 -19.43 47.94 -17.11
CA LEU A 545 -20.09 48.68 -16.04
C LEU A 545 -19.00 49.55 -15.36
N PHE A 546 -19.12 50.87 -15.50
CA PHE A 546 -18.55 51.84 -14.56
C PHE A 546 -18.85 51.36 -13.13
N GLY A 547 -18.02 51.53 -12.12
CA GLY A 547 -16.88 52.40 -11.91
C GLY A 547 -16.72 52.54 -10.39
N PHE A 548 -16.07 53.63 -10.00
CA PHE A 548 -15.97 54.20 -8.66
C PHE A 548 -14.77 53.74 -7.79
N PHE A 549 -13.80 54.67 -7.70
CA PHE A 549 -12.96 55.07 -6.55
C PHE A 549 -12.39 53.94 -5.67
N GLY A 550 -11.08 53.82 -5.46
CA GLY A 550 -10.09 54.86 -5.27
C GLY A 550 -9.54 54.75 -3.84
N GLY A 551 -8.22 54.58 -3.72
CA GLY A 551 -7.42 55.07 -2.60
C GLY A 551 -7.51 54.36 -1.24
N ARG A 552 -6.40 53.69 -0.91
CA ARG A 552 -5.91 53.26 0.42
C ARG A 552 -6.58 52.06 1.10
#